data_AF-A0A5P2C6R8-F1
#
_entry.id   AF-A0A5P2C6R8-F1
#
_cell.length_a   1.000
_cell.length_b   1.000
_cell.length_c   1.000
_cell.angle_alpha   90.00
_cell.angle_beta   90.00
_cell.angle_gamma   90.00
#
_symmetry.space_group_name_H-M   'P 1'
#
loop_
_entity.id
_entity.type
_entity.pdbx_description
1 polymer ?
#
loop_
_entity_poly.entity_id
_entity_poly.type
_entity_poly.pdbx_seq_one_letter_code
_entity_poly.pdbx_strand_id
1 'polypeptide(L)'
;MPAIHPAETPSAADDALYQAHIAERYGRPVHEILWEETRRPLPELLKERHGRSPRPVPLHHREPQPDPDAEAHRAALLAAVTPRRRGAA
;
A
#
# COMPACT_ATOMS: atom_id res chain seq x y z
N MET A 1 56.34 4.78 -13.71
CA MET A 1 55.94 5.41 -15.00
C MET A 1 54.71 4.66 -15.49
N PRO A 2 53.48 5.19 -15.32
CA PRO A 2 52.31 4.50 -15.86
C PRO A 2 52.38 4.52 -17.38
N ALA A 3 52.11 3.37 -17.99
CA ALA A 3 52.04 3.23 -19.44
C ALA A 3 50.89 4.09 -19.96
N ILE A 4 51.20 5.02 -20.86
CA ILE A 4 50.21 5.78 -21.60
C ILE A 4 49.65 4.79 -22.62
N HIS A 5 48.44 4.28 -22.37
CA HIS A 5 47.72 3.50 -23.35
C HIS A 5 47.51 4.38 -24.60
N PRO A 6 47.78 3.88 -25.81
CA PRO A 6 47.50 4.65 -27.02
C PRO A 6 46.01 4.99 -27.00
N ALA A 7 45.69 6.27 -27.22
CA ALA A 7 44.32 6.71 -27.37
C ALA A 7 43.71 5.93 -28.55
N GLU A 8 42.89 4.94 -28.24
CA GLU A 8 42.08 4.24 -29.23
C GLU A 8 41.20 5.31 -29.88
N THR A 9 41.54 5.65 -31.12
CA THR A 9 40.69 6.54 -31.92
C THR A 9 39.37 5.82 -32.10
N PRO A 10 38.24 6.39 -31.62
CA PRO A 10 36.95 5.73 -31.75
C PRO A 10 36.68 5.44 -33.22
N SER A 11 36.32 4.20 -33.52
CA SER A 11 35.91 3.82 -34.87
C SER A 11 34.58 4.52 -35.19
N ALA A 12 34.32 4.77 -36.48
CA ALA A 12 33.00 5.26 -36.90
C ALA A 12 31.85 4.34 -36.44
N ALA A 13 32.14 3.05 -36.22
CA ALA A 13 31.20 2.10 -35.63
C ALA A 13 30.93 2.38 -34.14
N ASP A 14 31.96 2.77 -33.37
CA ASP A 14 31.83 3.10 -31.95
C ASP A 14 31.06 4.41 -31.76
N ASP A 15 31.30 5.39 -32.63
CA ASP A 15 30.53 6.63 -32.67
C ASP A 15 29.06 6.37 -33.00
N ALA A 16 28.76 5.49 -33.97
CA ALA A 16 27.39 5.13 -34.31
C ALA A 16 26.67 4.41 -33.14
N LEU A 17 27.37 3.51 -32.44
CA LEU A 17 26.84 2.84 -31.25
C LEU A 17 26.61 3.82 -30.10
N TYR A 18 27.55 4.76 -29.89
CA TYR A 18 27.44 5.80 -28.88
C TYR A 18 26.24 6.73 -29.16
N GLN A 19 26.06 7.15 -30.41
CA GLN A 19 24.92 7.97 -30.81
C GLN A 19 23.58 7.22 -30.70
N ALA A 20 23.56 5.92 -31.03
CA ALA A 20 22.38 5.09 -30.83
C ALA A 20 21.99 4.99 -29.35
N HIS A 21 22.96 4.84 -28.44
CA HIS A 21 22.70 4.85 -27.00
C HIS A 21 22.20 6.20 -26.48
N ILE A 22 22.69 7.32 -27.02
CA ILE A 22 22.18 8.65 -26.69
C ILE A 22 20.72 8.77 -27.16
N ALA A 23 20.40 8.34 -28.37
CA ALA A 23 19.04 8.38 -28.90
C ALA A 23 18.08 7.47 -28.10
N GLU A 24 18.55 6.31 -27.64
CA GLU A 24 17.75 5.42 -26.80
C GLU A 24 17.44 6.03 -25.42
N ARG A 25 18.44 6.69 -24.80
CA ARG A 25 18.28 7.30 -23.46
C ARG A 25 17.60 8.65 -23.46
N TYR A 26 17.86 9.48 -24.47
CA TYR A 26 17.49 10.90 -24.50
C TYR A 26 16.70 11.29 -25.74
N GLY A 27 16.58 10.41 -26.74
CA GLY A 27 15.77 10.65 -27.94
C GLY A 27 14.27 10.39 -27.73
N ARG A 28 13.87 9.91 -26.53
CA ARG A 28 12.46 9.80 -26.20
C ARG A 28 11.83 11.18 -26.09
N PRO A 29 10.71 11.43 -26.77
CA PRO A 29 10.03 12.72 -26.67
C PRO A 29 9.46 12.90 -25.26
N VAL A 30 9.50 14.13 -24.76
CA VAL A 30 9.10 14.49 -23.37
C VAL A 30 7.72 13.95 -22.99
N HIS A 31 6.79 13.88 -23.96
CA HIS A 31 5.45 13.35 -23.72
C HIS A 31 5.41 11.85 -23.38
N GLU A 32 6.33 11.04 -23.91
CA GLU A 32 6.43 9.61 -23.58
C GLU A 32 6.97 9.39 -22.17
N ILE A 33 7.97 10.20 -21.76
CA ILE A 33 8.55 10.15 -20.42
C ILE A 33 7.50 10.51 -19.36
N LEU A 34 6.78 11.62 -19.59
CA LEU A 34 5.69 12.06 -18.71
C LEU A 34 4.55 11.03 -18.65
N TRP A 35 4.31 10.32 -19.75
CA TRP A 35 3.30 9.26 -19.80
C TRP A 35 3.71 8.02 -19.00
N GLU A 36 4.99 7.63 -19.02
CA GLU A 36 5.50 6.53 -18.19
C GLU A 36 5.48 6.86 -16.71
N GLU A 37 5.83 8.09 -16.32
CA GLU A 37 5.79 8.54 -14.92
C GLU A 37 4.35 8.66 -14.37
N THR A 38 3.40 9.08 -15.22
CA THR A 38 1.99 9.21 -14.85
C THR A 38 1.22 7.90 -14.94
N ARG A 39 1.78 6.87 -15.59
CA ARG A 39 1.30 5.48 -15.51
C ARG A 39 1.55 4.96 -14.10
N ARG A 40 0.59 5.23 -13.21
CA ARG A 40 0.35 4.48 -11.98
C ARG A 40 0.51 2.97 -12.28
N PRO A 41 1.05 2.17 -11.36
CA PRO A 41 1.16 0.73 -11.58
C PRO A 41 -0.19 0.18 -12.02
N LEU A 42 -0.19 -0.56 -13.13
CA LEU A 42 -1.40 -1.08 -13.76
C LEU A 42 -2.32 -1.73 -12.71
N PRO A 43 -3.64 -1.55 -12.79
CA PRO A 43 -4.61 -2.24 -11.93
C PRO A 43 -4.44 -3.77 -11.94
N GLU A 44 -3.81 -4.33 -12.97
CA GLU A 44 -3.46 -5.74 -13.10
C GLU A 44 -2.49 -6.22 -11.98
N LEU A 45 -1.53 -5.39 -11.54
CA LEU A 45 -0.65 -5.73 -10.40
C LEU A 45 -1.40 -5.74 -9.05
N LEU A 46 -2.51 -5.02 -8.93
CA LEU A 46 -3.38 -5.10 -7.77
C LEU A 46 -4.19 -6.39 -7.75
N LYS A 47 -4.55 -6.95 -8.92
CA LYS A 47 -5.30 -8.21 -9.01
C LYS A 47 -4.46 -9.42 -8.56
N GLU A 48 -3.17 -9.46 -8.87
CA GLU A 48 -2.30 -10.55 -8.39
C GLU A 48 -2.14 -10.57 -6.86
N ARG A 49 -2.24 -9.41 -6.20
CA ARG A 49 -2.22 -9.34 -4.74
C ARG A 49 -3.50 -9.88 -4.10
N HIS A 50 -4.60 -9.98 -4.84
CA HIS A 50 -5.84 -10.60 -4.37
C HIS A 50 -5.86 -12.13 -4.48
N GLY A 51 -4.94 -12.74 -5.23
CA GLY A 51 -4.84 -14.20 -5.38
C GLY A 51 -4.25 -14.92 -4.18
N ARG A 52 -3.52 -14.20 -3.31
CA ARG A 52 -3.12 -14.72 -1.99
C ARG A 52 -4.19 -14.35 -1.00
N SER A 53 -5.28 -15.12 -0.97
CA SER A 53 -6.18 -15.10 0.19
C SER A 53 -5.32 -15.26 1.45
N PRO A 54 -5.29 -14.29 2.38
CA PRO A 54 -4.62 -14.50 3.65
C PRO A 54 -5.25 -15.75 4.27
N ARG A 55 -4.41 -16.72 4.68
CA ARG A 55 -4.88 -17.87 5.46
C ARG A 55 -5.78 -17.32 6.57
N PRO A 56 -7.00 -17.86 6.77
CA PRO A 56 -7.87 -17.40 7.84
C PRO A 56 -7.08 -17.50 9.14
N VAL A 57 -6.78 -16.34 9.74
CA VAL A 57 -6.15 -16.28 11.05
C VAL A 57 -7.15 -16.92 12.01
N PRO A 58 -6.77 -17.90 12.84
CA PRO A 58 -7.68 -18.42 13.84
C PRO A 58 -8.09 -17.23 14.72
N LEU A 59 -9.38 -16.87 14.66
CA LEU A 59 -9.95 -15.89 15.56
C LEU A 59 -9.83 -16.52 16.94
N HIS A 60 -8.86 -16.05 17.73
CA HIS A 60 -8.84 -16.34 19.15
C HIS A 60 -10.14 -15.81 19.71
N HIS A 61 -11.05 -16.71 20.07
CA HIS A 61 -12.24 -16.40 20.82
C HIS A 61 -11.77 -15.83 22.16
N ARG A 62 -11.60 -14.50 22.21
CA ARG A 62 -11.39 -13.81 23.47
C ARG A 62 -12.70 -13.96 24.22
N GLU A 63 -12.68 -14.75 25.29
CA GLU A 63 -13.81 -14.82 26.20
C GLU A 63 -14.16 -13.39 26.62
N PRO A 64 -15.42 -12.95 26.43
CA PRO A 64 -15.82 -11.62 26.85
C PRO A 64 -15.60 -11.53 28.36
N GLN A 65 -14.79 -10.55 28.77
CA GLN A 65 -14.51 -10.30 30.17
C GLN A 65 -15.81 -9.81 30.82
N PRO A 66 -16.22 -10.38 31.97
CA PRO A 66 -17.41 -9.90 32.67
C PRO A 66 -17.22 -8.43 33.05
N ASP A 67 -18.20 -7.61 32.68
CA ASP A 67 -18.22 -6.18 33.00
C ASP A 67 -18.34 -6.01 34.53
N PRO A 68 -17.37 -5.35 35.20
CA PRO A 68 -17.39 -5.14 36.64
C PRO A 68 -18.60 -4.31 37.09
N ASP A 69 -19.16 -3.47 36.21
CA ASP A 69 -20.25 -2.56 36.53
C ASP A 69 -21.61 -3.07 36.04
N ALA A 70 -21.68 -4.32 35.57
CA ALA A 70 -22.90 -4.91 35.02
C ALA A 70 -24.09 -4.87 35.99
N GLU A 71 -23.84 -5.02 37.30
CA GLU A 71 -24.87 -4.98 38.33
C GLU A 71 -25.45 -3.57 38.50
N ALA A 72 -24.58 -2.55 38.54
CA ALA A 72 -25.00 -1.15 38.64
C ALA A 72 -25.80 -0.72 37.40
N HIS A 73 -25.35 -1.15 36.21
CA HIS A 73 -26.06 -0.87 34.96
C HIS A 73 -27.46 -1.53 34.94
N ARG A 74 -27.57 -2.79 35.37
CA ARG A 74 -28.86 -3.49 35.51
C ARG A 74 -29.79 -2.80 36.50
N ALA A 75 -29.27 -2.36 37.65
CA ALA A 75 -30.05 -1.64 38.65
C ALA A 75 -30.61 -0.31 38.08
N ALA A 76 -29.80 0.43 37.33
CA ALA A 76 -30.23 1.66 36.66
C ALA A 76 -31.33 1.41 35.62
N LEU A 77 -31.19 0.37 34.80
CA LEU A 77 -32.21 -0.03 33.84
C LEU A 77 -33.52 -0.44 34.52
N LEU A 78 -33.44 -1.24 35.59
CA LEU A 78 -34.61 -1.63 36.37
C LEU A 78 -35.30 -0.41 36.99
N ALA A 79 -34.54 0.54 37.54
CA ALA A 79 -35.11 1.78 38.08
C ALA A 79 -35.78 2.65 37.01
N ALA A 80 -35.24 2.68 35.78
CA ALA A 80 -35.81 3.43 34.67
C ALA A 80 -37.08 2.77 34.10
N VAL A 81 -37.12 1.43 34.05
CA VAL A 81 -38.23 0.66 33.48
C VAL A 81 -39.35 0.42 34.48
N THR A 82 -39.04 0.40 35.79
CA THR A 82 -40.07 0.19 36.81
C THR A 82 -40.99 1.42 36.85
N PRO A 83 -42.29 1.27 36.52
CA PRO A 83 -43.21 2.39 36.60
C PRO A 83 -43.27 2.87 38.04
N ARG A 84 -42.91 4.14 38.26
CA ARG A 84 -43.12 4.81 39.54
C ARG A 84 -44.62 4.76 39.83
N ARG A 85 -45.03 3.91 40.78
CA ARG A 85 -46.39 3.98 41.34
C ARG A 85 -46.55 5.39 41.90
N ARG A 86 -47.29 6.23 41.18
CA ARG A 86 -47.77 7.51 41.71
C ARG A 86 -48.85 7.17 42.74
N GLY A 87 -48.46 7.17 44.00
CA GLY A 87 -49.32 7.42 45.15
C GLY A 87 -50.21 6.27 45.61
N ALA A 88 -50.09 5.94 46.89
CA ALA A 88 -51.27 5.78 47.72
C ALA A 88 -51.04 6.68 48.95
N ALA A 89 -51.69 7.83 48.92
CA ALA A 89 -52.07 8.58 50.12
C ALA A 89 -53.48 8.10 50.51
#